data_AF-A0A535FLY5-F1
#
_entry.id   AF-A0A535FLY5-F1
#
_cell.length_a   1.000
_cell.length_b   1.000
_cell.length_c   1.000
_cell.angle_alpha   90.00
_cell.angle_beta   90.00
_cell.angle_gamma   90.00
#
_symmetry.space_group_name_H-M   'P 1'
#
loop_
_entity.id
_entity.type
_entity.pdbx_description
1 polymer ?
#
loop_
_entity_poly.entity_id
_entity_poly.type
_entity_poly.pdbx_seq_one_letter_code
_entity_poly.pdbx_strand_id
1 'polypeptide(L)'
;MRTELIEWFAHEGLLLTSVLSSPEGVADDEIKVTVKTPVVALSRASHDFRECPDPVLFGYPVDCLEMMTLDDLHQFVLSWFDRAVAAGLARCFVCNRVLDNSGEKPWDAVFISDPMYCWLLVHFDCKRYLNRDLKGRNPFEVVAQSPEFFDLV
;
A
#
# COMPACT_ATOMS: atom_id res chain seq x y z
N MET A 1 -11.15 -4.65 3.96
CA MET A 1 -10.92 -3.36 4.66
C MET A 1 -12.20 -2.82 5.30
N ARG A 2 -12.12 -2.20 6.50
CA ARG A 2 -13.27 -1.55 7.16
C ARG A 2 -13.65 -0.22 6.48
N THR A 3 -14.91 0.17 6.58
CA THR A 3 -15.44 1.42 5.98
C THR A 3 -14.75 2.65 6.52
N GLU A 4 -14.46 2.68 7.82
CA GLU A 4 -13.86 3.82 8.52
C GLU A 4 -12.45 4.13 8.01
N LEU A 5 -11.67 3.10 7.66
CA LEU A 5 -10.35 3.29 7.05
C LEU A 5 -10.46 3.80 5.61
N ILE A 6 -11.48 3.37 4.86
CA ILE A 6 -11.75 3.88 3.51
C ILE A 6 -12.15 5.36 3.57
N GLU A 7 -13.01 5.74 4.51
CA GLU A 7 -13.43 7.12 4.75
C GLU A 7 -12.25 7.99 5.20
N TRP A 8 -11.38 7.47 6.06
CA TRP A 8 -10.15 8.14 6.43
C TRP A 8 -9.25 8.38 5.21
N PHE A 9 -9.06 7.38 4.33
CA PHE A 9 -8.32 7.59 3.07
C PHE A 9 -8.99 8.63 2.17
N ALA A 10 -10.31 8.71 2.14
CA ALA A 10 -11.04 9.72 1.39
C ALA A 10 -10.76 11.13 1.94
N HIS A 11 -10.79 11.28 3.27
CA HIS A 11 -10.50 12.52 3.96
C HIS A 11 -9.07 13.00 3.69
N GLU A 12 -8.11 12.08 3.70
CA GLU A 12 -6.70 12.37 3.39
C GLU A 12 -6.41 12.53 1.88
N GLY A 13 -7.42 12.42 1.02
CA GLY A 13 -7.25 12.57 -0.44
C GLY A 13 -6.45 11.45 -1.09
N LEU A 14 -6.43 10.26 -0.48
CA LEU A 14 -5.61 9.11 -0.89
C LEU A 14 -6.37 8.08 -1.75
N LEU A 15 -7.64 8.34 -2.08
CA LEU A 15 -8.42 7.47 -2.93
C LEU A 15 -8.10 7.69 -4.41
N LEU A 16 -7.73 6.62 -5.08
CA LEU A 16 -7.58 6.58 -6.52
C LEU A 16 -8.93 6.37 -7.20
N THR A 17 -9.25 7.19 -8.21
CA THR A 17 -10.46 7.07 -9.01
C THR A 17 -10.13 6.81 -10.48
N SER A 18 -10.71 5.78 -11.07
CA SER A 18 -10.69 5.54 -12.52
C SER A 18 -12.11 5.61 -13.07
N VAL A 19 -12.31 6.41 -14.12
CA VAL A 19 -13.60 6.57 -14.79
C VAL A 19 -13.49 5.98 -16.18
N LEU A 20 -14.30 4.96 -16.45
CA LEU A 20 -14.43 4.36 -17.78
C LEU A 20 -15.81 4.71 -18.33
N SER A 21 -15.82 5.45 -19.44
CA SER A 21 -17.03 5.68 -20.24
C SER A 21 -17.04 4.67 -21.38
N SER A 22 -18.13 3.91 -21.53
CA SER A 22 -18.26 2.94 -22.62
C SER A 22 -18.25 3.63 -23.98
N PRO A 23 -17.41 3.21 -24.94
CA PRO A 23 -17.41 3.81 -26.27
C PRO A 23 -18.56 3.21 -27.11
N GLU A 24 -19.54 4.05 -27.40
CA GLU A 24 -20.62 3.91 -28.41
C GLU A 24 -21.71 2.83 -28.18
N GLY A 25 -22.97 3.29 -28.18
CA GLY A 25 -24.02 2.57 -28.92
C GLY A 25 -25.29 2.11 -28.20
N VAL A 26 -25.62 2.58 -26.98
CA VAL A 26 -26.94 2.35 -26.39
C VAL A 26 -27.33 3.53 -25.50
N ALA A 27 -28.62 3.86 -25.44
CA ALA A 27 -29.16 5.10 -24.87
C ALA A 27 -28.97 5.34 -23.35
N ASP A 28 -28.08 4.58 -22.71
CA ASP A 28 -27.66 4.73 -21.32
C ASP A 28 -26.12 4.80 -21.28
N ASP A 29 -25.57 6.00 -21.09
CA ASP A 29 -24.15 6.22 -20.81
C ASP A 29 -23.82 5.64 -19.42
N GLU A 30 -23.51 4.35 -19.35
CA GLU A 30 -23.05 3.73 -18.10
C GLU A 30 -21.62 4.20 -17.80
N ILE A 31 -21.50 5.07 -16.79
CA ILE A 31 -20.21 5.52 -16.26
C ILE A 31 -19.78 4.54 -15.17
N LYS A 32 -18.72 3.77 -15.42
CA LYS A 32 -18.12 2.90 -14.40
C LYS A 32 -17.01 3.66 -13.68
N VAL A 33 -17.27 4.04 -12.43
CA VAL A 33 -16.26 4.62 -11.53
C VAL A 33 -15.69 3.51 -10.64
N THR A 34 -14.38 3.31 -10.70
CA THR A 34 -13.64 2.40 -9.81
C THR A 34 -12.86 3.23 -8.80
N VAL A 35 -13.08 2.96 -7.51
CA VAL A 35 -12.33 3.59 -6.41
C VAL A 35 -11.36 2.56 -5.83
N LYS A 36 -10.12 2.97 -5.55
CA LYS A 36 -9.12 2.12 -4.95
C LYS A 36 -8.43 2.82 -3.78
N THR A 37 -8.29 2.10 -2.67
CA THR A 37 -7.53 2.55 -1.51
C THR A 37 -6.04 2.30 -1.70
N PRO A 38 -5.18 3.02 -0.96
CA PRO A 38 -3.76 2.70 -0.92
C PRO A 38 -3.48 1.26 -0.51
N VAL A 39 -2.45 0.68 -1.09
CA VAL A 39 -2.03 -0.72 -0.88
C VAL A 39 -0.62 -0.80 -0.32
N VAL A 40 -0.26 -1.97 0.22
CA VAL A 40 1.08 -2.25 0.75
C VAL A 40 1.72 -3.35 -0.10
N ALA A 41 2.94 -3.14 -0.58
CA ALA A 41 3.65 -4.09 -1.45
C ALA A 41 4.79 -4.78 -0.69
N LEU A 42 4.70 -6.11 -0.57
CA LEU A 42 5.78 -6.95 -0.06
C LEU A 42 6.86 -7.22 -1.12
N SER A 43 6.51 -7.13 -2.40
CA SER A 43 7.45 -7.17 -3.52
C SER A 43 6.86 -6.49 -4.75
N ARG A 44 7.58 -6.54 -5.87
CA ARG A 44 7.11 -6.03 -7.18
C ARG A 44 6.19 -6.99 -7.94
N ALA A 45 5.98 -8.21 -7.44
CA ALA A 45 5.11 -9.20 -8.04
C ALA A 45 3.63 -8.83 -7.85
N SER A 46 2.80 -9.09 -8.85
CA SER A 46 1.39 -8.68 -8.85
C SER A 46 0.53 -9.28 -7.72
N HIS A 47 0.96 -10.40 -7.14
CA HIS A 47 0.28 -11.08 -6.03
C HIS A 47 0.83 -10.71 -4.63
N ASP A 48 1.90 -9.92 -4.57
CA ASP A 48 2.54 -9.51 -3.31
C ASP A 48 2.02 -8.16 -2.79
N PHE A 49 0.86 -7.73 -3.30
CA PHE A 49 0.14 -6.55 -2.81
C PHE A 49 -0.86 -6.96 -1.74
N ARG A 50 -0.98 -6.12 -0.72
CA ARG A 50 -1.90 -6.27 0.41
C ARG A 50 -2.78 -5.03 0.50
N GLU A 51 -4.01 -5.22 0.96
CA GLU A 51 -4.79 -4.11 1.49
C GLU A 51 -3.98 -3.42 2.60
N CYS A 52 -4.13 -2.11 2.76
CA CYS A 52 -3.52 -1.43 3.91
C CYS A 52 -4.02 -2.11 5.21
N PRO A 53 -3.11 -2.54 6.11
CA PRO A 53 -3.51 -3.10 7.40
C PRO A 53 -4.35 -2.09 8.17
N ASP A 54 -5.38 -2.56 8.87
CA ASP A 54 -6.28 -1.72 9.65
C ASP A 54 -5.77 -1.65 11.10
N PRO A 55 -5.34 -0.48 11.62
CA PRO A 55 -4.78 -0.39 12.97
C PRO A 55 -5.63 -1.05 14.06
N VAL A 56 -6.96 -0.97 13.95
CA VAL A 56 -7.88 -1.54 14.94
C VAL A 56 -7.83 -3.06 14.95
N LEU A 57 -7.66 -3.69 13.78
CA LEU A 57 -7.48 -5.14 13.68
C LEU A 57 -6.15 -5.61 14.29
N PHE A 58 -5.20 -4.70 14.49
CA PHE A 58 -3.90 -4.95 15.10
C PHE A 58 -3.78 -4.35 16.52
N GLY A 59 -4.91 -4.12 17.18
CA GLY A 59 -4.97 -3.81 18.61
C GLY A 59 -4.98 -2.32 18.97
N TYR A 60 -5.05 -1.42 17.99
CA TYR A 60 -5.26 0.00 18.27
C TYR A 60 -6.71 0.27 18.74
N PRO A 61 -6.96 1.35 19.50
CA PRO A 61 -8.32 1.76 19.88
C PRO A 61 -9.25 1.92 18.67
N VAL A 62 -10.54 1.61 18.84
CA VAL A 62 -11.53 1.63 17.73
C VAL A 62 -11.70 2.99 17.07
N ASP A 63 -11.43 4.06 17.83
CA ASP A 63 -11.51 5.48 17.47
C ASP A 63 -10.15 6.05 17.04
N CYS A 64 -9.10 5.22 16.91
CA CYS A 64 -7.75 5.72 16.66
C CYS A 64 -7.63 6.56 15.38
N LEU A 65 -8.43 6.24 14.36
CA LEU A 65 -8.41 6.94 13.07
C LEU A 65 -8.86 8.40 13.17
N GLU A 66 -9.66 8.78 14.18
CA GLU A 66 -10.13 10.17 14.35
C GLU A 66 -8.99 11.14 14.64
N MET A 67 -7.92 10.63 15.26
CA MET A 67 -6.74 11.41 15.68
C MET A 67 -5.47 11.03 14.91
N MET A 68 -5.54 10.00 14.05
CA MET A 68 -4.39 9.49 13.31
C MET A 68 -4.09 10.39 12.11
N THR A 69 -2.89 10.94 12.06
CA THR A 69 -2.37 11.63 10.88
C THR A 69 -1.81 10.65 9.85
N LEU A 70 -1.50 11.12 8.64
CA LEU A 70 -0.79 10.32 7.65
C LEU A 70 0.56 9.81 8.16
N ASP A 71 1.27 10.63 8.94
CA ASP A 71 2.55 10.24 9.53
C ASP A 71 2.36 9.11 10.55
N ASP A 72 1.32 9.17 11.38
CA ASP A 72 0.99 8.10 12.33
C ASP A 72 0.64 6.80 11.62
N LEU A 73 -0.17 6.86 10.55
CA LEU A 73 -0.49 5.68 9.74
C LEU A 73 0.77 5.13 9.06
N HIS A 74 1.66 5.99 8.59
CA HIS A 74 2.94 5.58 8.02
C HIS A 74 3.81 4.84 9.05
N GLN A 75 3.88 5.32 10.29
CA GLN A 75 4.59 4.62 11.38
C GLN A 75 3.96 3.26 11.71
N PHE A 76 2.64 3.18 11.71
CA PHE A 76 1.93 1.91 11.86
C PHE A 76 2.28 0.92 10.73
N VAL A 77 2.22 1.36 9.47
CA VAL A 77 2.58 0.52 8.31
C VAL A 77 4.05 0.11 8.36
N LEU A 78 4.96 0.98 8.80
CA LEU A 78 6.36 0.66 9.02
C LEU A 78 6.53 -0.46 10.06
N SER A 79 5.78 -0.38 11.16
CA SER A 79 5.80 -1.42 12.21
C SER A 79 5.29 -2.76 11.69
N TRP A 80 4.27 -2.73 10.83
CA TRP A 80 3.79 -3.93 10.14
C TRP A 80 4.84 -4.50 9.18
N PHE A 81 5.54 -3.64 8.42
CA PHE A 81 6.62 -4.05 7.54
C PHE A 81 7.80 -4.66 8.28
N ASP A 82 8.18 -4.12 9.44
CA ASP A 82 9.24 -4.70 10.27
C ASP A 82 8.97 -6.17 10.57
N ARG A 83 7.72 -6.51 10.89
CA ARG A 83 7.29 -7.90 11.12
C ARG A 83 7.29 -8.72 9.82
N ALA A 84 6.85 -8.14 8.71
CA ALA A 84 6.89 -8.81 7.40
C ALA A 84 8.33 -9.15 6.95
N VAL A 85 9.29 -8.24 7.22
CA VAL A 85 10.72 -8.46 6.98
C VAL A 85 11.26 -9.54 7.91
N ALA A 86 10.94 -9.49 9.21
CA ALA A 86 11.34 -10.51 10.18
C ALA A 86 10.80 -11.91 9.82
N ALA A 87 9.61 -11.98 9.21
CA ALA A 87 9.00 -13.20 8.70
C ALA A 87 9.58 -13.68 7.35
N GLY A 88 10.51 -12.93 6.74
CA GLY A 88 11.12 -13.26 5.44
C GLY A 88 10.20 -13.09 4.24
N LEU A 89 9.09 -12.37 4.39
CA LEU A 89 8.07 -12.17 3.34
C LEU A 89 8.40 -10.97 2.44
N ALA A 90 9.06 -9.96 3.01
CA ALA A 90 9.33 -8.71 2.33
C ALA A 90 10.58 -8.77 1.44
N ARG A 91 10.50 -8.10 0.29
CA ARG A 91 11.56 -7.97 -0.71
C ARG A 91 11.70 -6.52 -1.14
N CYS A 92 12.92 -6.14 -1.49
CA CYS A 92 13.16 -4.84 -2.12
C CYS A 92 12.40 -4.76 -3.45
N PHE A 93 11.58 -3.73 -3.62
CA PHE A 93 10.75 -3.56 -4.81
C PHE A 93 11.57 -3.43 -6.11
N VAL A 94 12.81 -2.94 -6.02
CA VAL A 94 13.70 -2.74 -7.18
C VAL A 94 14.49 -4.01 -7.50
N CYS A 95 15.33 -4.48 -6.57
CA CYS A 95 16.25 -5.60 -6.83
C CYS A 95 15.66 -6.98 -6.52
N ASN A 96 14.45 -7.02 -5.94
CA ASN A 96 13.69 -8.23 -5.61
C ASN A 96 14.38 -9.22 -4.66
N ARG A 97 15.45 -8.79 -3.97
CA ARG A 97 16.10 -9.57 -2.92
C ARG A 97 15.27 -9.52 -1.64
N VAL A 98 15.26 -10.63 -0.91
CA VAL A 98 14.68 -10.72 0.43
C VAL A 98 15.34 -9.67 1.32
N LEU A 99 14.50 -8.93 2.05
CA LEU A 99 14.95 -7.99 3.05
C LEU A 99 15.17 -8.73 4.35
N ASP A 100 16.12 -8.26 5.12
CA ASP A 100 16.35 -8.73 6.48
C ASP A 100 16.56 -7.54 7.42
N ASN A 101 16.45 -7.82 8.71
CA ASN A 101 16.77 -6.88 9.78
C ASN A 101 18.18 -7.13 10.33
N SER A 102 19.10 -7.64 9.51
CA SER A 102 20.48 -7.87 9.95
C SER A 102 21.24 -6.54 10.01
N GLY A 103 21.79 -6.20 11.18
CA GLY A 103 22.51 -4.94 11.39
C GLY A 103 21.61 -3.70 11.42
N GLU A 104 22.07 -2.60 10.81
CA GLU A 104 21.32 -1.34 10.69
C GLU A 104 20.33 -1.43 9.51
N LYS A 105 19.15 -2.02 9.75
CA LYS A 105 17.98 -2.11 8.82
C LYS A 105 18.26 -1.52 7.42
N PRO A 106 18.83 -2.28 6.46
CA PRO A 106 19.41 -1.71 5.22
C PRO A 106 18.37 -1.30 4.17
N TRP A 107 17.15 -1.02 4.60
CA TRP A 107 15.98 -0.77 3.78
C TRP A 107 15.13 0.36 4.36
N ASP A 108 14.26 0.90 3.53
CA ASP A 108 13.30 1.93 3.89
C ASP A 108 11.89 1.57 3.43
N ALA A 109 10.88 2.03 4.16
CA ALA A 109 9.49 2.00 3.76
C ALA A 109 9.12 3.35 3.18
N VAL A 110 8.66 3.39 1.93
CA VAL A 110 8.30 4.63 1.25
C VAL A 110 6.86 4.58 0.80
N PHE A 111 6.16 5.71 0.93
CA PHE A 111 4.84 5.89 0.35
C PHE A 111 4.96 6.56 -1.02
N ILE A 112 4.44 5.88 -2.05
CA ILE A 112 4.39 6.39 -3.41
C ILE A 112 2.99 6.92 -3.67
N SER A 113 2.81 8.24 -3.56
CA SER A 113 1.52 8.90 -3.78
C SER A 113 1.17 9.12 -5.26
N ASP A 114 2.11 9.04 -6.19
CA ASP A 114 1.83 9.10 -7.64
C ASP A 114 2.89 8.27 -8.37
N PRO A 115 2.53 7.35 -9.29
CA PRO A 115 1.18 6.99 -9.74
C PRO A 115 0.51 5.84 -8.97
N MET A 116 1.17 5.25 -7.97
CA MET A 116 0.76 3.93 -7.46
C MET A 116 -0.13 3.96 -6.21
N TYR A 117 -0.10 5.03 -5.40
CA TYR A 117 -0.70 5.10 -4.06
C TYR A 117 -0.40 3.84 -3.24
N CYS A 118 0.89 3.61 -3.00
CA CYS A 118 1.36 2.35 -2.42
C CYS A 118 2.52 2.55 -1.45
N TRP A 119 2.44 1.92 -0.28
CA TRP A 119 3.60 1.72 0.59
C TRP A 119 4.41 0.52 0.10
N LEU A 120 5.72 0.69 -0.03
CA LEU A 120 6.62 -0.38 -0.49
C LEU A 120 7.96 -0.32 0.25
N LEU A 121 8.70 -1.42 0.17
CA LEU A 121 10.04 -1.52 0.76
C LEU A 121 11.14 -1.48 -0.30
N VAL A 122 12.23 -0.79 0.02
CA VAL A 122 13.37 -0.63 -0.91
C VAL A 122 14.68 -0.51 -0.15
N HIS A 123 15.73 -1.20 -0.61
CA HIS A 123 17.08 -0.97 -0.07
C HIS A 123 17.49 0.49 -0.27
N PHE A 124 18.28 1.06 0.66
CA PHE A 124 18.76 2.44 0.53
C PHE A 124 19.44 2.72 -0.81
N ASP A 125 20.35 1.83 -1.24
CA ASP A 125 21.06 1.95 -2.52
C ASP A 125 20.17 1.77 -3.75
N CYS A 126 19.02 1.12 -3.57
CA CYS A 126 18.07 0.87 -4.65
C CYS A 126 17.10 2.03 -4.90
N LYS A 127 16.91 2.94 -3.93
CA LYS A 127 15.94 4.04 -4.00
C LYS A 127 16.08 4.88 -5.28
N ARG A 128 17.32 5.14 -5.71
CA ARG A 128 17.61 5.93 -6.92
C ARG A 128 17.05 5.34 -8.22
N TYR A 129 16.71 4.05 -8.22
CA TYR A 129 16.13 3.36 -9.38
C TYR A 129 14.60 3.21 -9.29
N LEU A 130 13.99 3.61 -8.17
CA LEU A 130 12.58 3.33 -7.90
C LEU A 130 11.65 3.93 -8.97
N ASN A 131 11.88 5.18 -9.38
CA ASN A 131 11.08 5.84 -10.42
C ASN A 131 11.10 5.08 -11.76
N ARG A 132 12.21 4.42 -12.10
CA ARG A 132 12.30 3.60 -13.31
C ARG A 132 11.43 2.35 -13.19
N ASP A 133 11.45 1.68 -12.04
CA ASP A 133 10.70 0.45 -11.78
C ASP A 133 9.20 0.69 -11.54
N LEU A 134 8.81 1.91 -11.14
CA LEU A 134 7.42 2.37 -11.05
C LEU A 134 6.83 2.76 -12.41
N LYS A 135 7.66 3.18 -13.38
CA LYS A 135 7.19 3.65 -14.69
C LYS A 135 6.40 2.56 -15.41
N GLY A 136 5.18 2.90 -15.82
CA GLY A 136 4.30 1.99 -16.55
C GLY A 136 3.54 1.00 -15.68
N ARG A 137 3.66 1.07 -14.35
CA ARG A 137 2.77 0.33 -13.44
C ARG A 137 1.47 1.10 -13.26
N ASN A 138 0.36 0.38 -13.36
CA ASN A 138 -0.96 0.93 -13.10
C ASN A 138 -1.48 0.41 -11.76
N PRO A 139 -1.86 1.29 -10.81
CA PRO A 139 -2.43 0.85 -9.54
C PRO A 139 -3.69 0.02 -9.72
N PHE A 140 -4.46 0.16 -10.80
CA PHE A 140 -5.68 -0.62 -11.02
C PHE A 140 -5.42 -2.05 -11.54
N GLU A 141 -4.19 -2.40 -11.93
CA GLU A 141 -3.85 -3.75 -12.42
C GLU A 141 -3.45 -4.72 -11.29
N VAL A 142 -3.16 -4.21 -10.10
CA VAL A 142 -2.75 -5.07 -8.97
C VAL A 142 -3.97 -5.54 -8.19
N VAL A 143 -4.00 -6.83 -7.83
CA VAL A 143 -5.03 -7.40 -6.95
C VAL A 143 -4.45 -7.50 -5.56
N ALA A 144 -5.03 -6.75 -4.62
CA ALA A 144 -4.60 -6.76 -3.22
C ALA A 144 -5.19 -7.95 -2.48
N GLN A 145 -4.38 -8.65 -1.70
CA GLN A 145 -4.80 -9.69 -0.76
C GLN A 145 -5.01 -9.12 0.64
N SER A 146 -5.67 -9.86 1.53
CA SER A 146 -5.75 -9.46 2.95
C SER A 146 -4.35 -9.39 3.57
N PRO A 147 -4.08 -8.41 4.44
CA PRO A 147 -2.79 -8.28 5.10
C PRO A 147 -2.54 -9.46 6.05
N GLU A 148 -1.28 -9.82 6.21
CA GLU A 148 -0.88 -10.81 7.21
C GLU A 148 -1.07 -10.27 8.62
N PHE A 149 -1.54 -11.14 9.52
CA PHE A 149 -1.68 -10.81 10.94
C PHE A 149 -0.34 -11.07 11.64
N PHE A 150 0.27 -9.99 12.10
CA PHE A 150 1.46 -10.01 12.94
C PHE A 150 1.13 -9.49 14.33
N ASP A 151 1.80 -10.01 15.34
CA ASP A 151 1.80 -9.41 16.66
C ASP A 151 2.64 -8.13 16.61
N LEU A 152 1.98 -6.97 16.73
CA LEU A 152 2.65 -5.66 16.75
C LEU A 152 3.01 -5.22 18.17
N VAL A 153 2.64 -6.01 19.19
CA VAL A 153 2.90 -5.76 20.62
C VAL A 153 4.18 -6.48 21.08
#